data_AF-A0A3N4KK91-F1
#
_entry.id   AF-A0A3N4KK91-F1
#
_cell.length_a   1.000
_cell.length_b   1.000
_cell.length_c   1.000
_cell.angle_alpha   90.00
_cell.angle_beta   90.00
_cell.angle_gamma   90.00
#
_symmetry.space_group_name_H-M   'P 1'
#
loop_
_entity.id
_entity.type
_entity.pdbx_description
1 polymer ?
#
loop_
_entity_poly.entity_id
_entity_poly.type
_entity_poly.pdbx_seq_one_letter_code
_entity_poly.pdbx_strand_id
1 'polypeptide(L)'
;MDPNCAICDGPPKNRCDCEFRTLVHAVEESEQRVLEPMYDEIRTWVTTQARAAIHRDFRAREARRKTAYERWLLDYGARAPRWQREEMAFSLQRAISEDWKAAVERYPEVLDYYYGEVKWSTRSGGEERRPGGGGGGGGSSRTSRRREVWQG
;
A
#
# COMPACT_ATOMS: atom_id res chain seq x y z
N MET A 1 -50.73 10.17 -0.68
CA MET A 1 -50.83 8.88 -1.40
C MET A 1 -49.42 8.36 -1.47
N ASP A 2 -49.14 7.25 -0.79
CA ASP A 2 -47.83 6.59 -0.88
C ASP A 2 -47.79 5.75 -2.17
N PRO A 3 -46.62 5.62 -2.81
CA PRO A 3 -46.51 4.83 -4.03
C PRO A 3 -46.60 3.33 -3.72
N ASN A 4 -47.01 2.55 -4.71
CA ASN A 4 -46.80 1.11 -4.70
C ASN A 4 -45.29 0.80 -4.74
N CYS A 5 -44.91 -0.40 -4.32
CA CYS A 5 -43.54 -0.87 -4.39
C CYS A 5 -43.02 -0.83 -5.84
N ALA A 6 -41.90 -0.18 -6.07
CA ALA A 6 -41.30 0.00 -7.40
C ALA A 6 -40.81 -1.30 -8.07
N ILE A 7 -40.73 -2.40 -7.33
CA ILE A 7 -40.22 -3.69 -7.81
C ILE A 7 -41.36 -4.68 -8.10
N CYS A 8 -42.38 -4.73 -7.25
CA CYS A 8 -43.47 -5.72 -7.35
C CYS A 8 -44.86 -5.10 -7.51
N ASP A 9 -44.96 -3.77 -7.54
CA ASP A 9 -46.22 -2.98 -7.60
C ASP A 9 -47.20 -3.26 -6.44
N GLY A 10 -46.69 -3.83 -5.33
CA GLY A 10 -47.49 -4.08 -4.13
C GLY A 10 -47.96 -2.79 -3.45
N PRO A 11 -49.17 -2.74 -2.88
CA PRO A 11 -49.72 -1.53 -2.28
C PRO A 11 -48.94 -1.05 -1.04
N PRO A 12 -49.03 0.23 -0.66
CA PRO A 12 -48.14 0.86 0.33
C PRO A 12 -48.27 0.31 1.76
N LYS A 13 -49.40 -0.34 2.07
CA LYS A 13 -49.66 -0.94 3.38
C LYS A 13 -49.06 -2.35 3.51
N ASN A 14 -48.50 -2.89 2.42
CA ASN A 14 -47.82 -4.16 2.42
C ASN A 14 -46.38 -3.95 2.88
N ARG A 15 -45.96 -4.62 3.96
CA ARG A 15 -44.56 -4.62 4.40
C ARG A 15 -43.73 -5.53 3.49
N CYS A 16 -43.43 -5.09 2.27
CA CYS A 16 -42.56 -5.82 1.36
C CYS A 16 -41.11 -5.28 1.41
N ASP A 17 -40.13 -6.18 1.32
CA ASP A 17 -38.71 -5.82 1.41
C ASP A 17 -38.03 -5.68 0.03
N CYS A 18 -38.80 -5.64 -1.06
CA CYS A 18 -38.25 -5.74 -2.42
C CYS A 18 -37.28 -4.60 -2.74
N GLU A 19 -37.66 -3.34 -2.46
CA GLU A 19 -36.80 -2.17 -2.69
C GLU A 19 -35.55 -2.19 -1.83
N PHE A 20 -35.67 -2.62 -0.57
CA PHE A 20 -34.54 -2.76 0.34
C PHE A 20 -33.53 -3.79 -0.16
N ARG A 21 -34.01 -4.96 -0.63
CA ARG A 21 -33.13 -6.00 -1.20
C ARG A 21 -32.40 -5.50 -2.44
N THR A 22 -33.10 -4.78 -3.33
CA THR A 22 -32.47 -4.16 -4.50
C THR A 22 -31.41 -3.14 -4.10
N LEU A 23 -31.66 -2.32 -3.08
CA LEU A 23 -30.67 -1.39 -2.54
C LEU A 23 -29.44 -2.12 -1.99
N VAL A 24 -29.63 -3.18 -1.20
CA VAL A 24 -28.52 -3.98 -0.65
C VAL A 24 -27.63 -4.51 -1.78
N HIS A 25 -28.21 -5.11 -2.82
CA HIS A 25 -27.43 -5.60 -3.96
C HIS A 25 -26.71 -4.48 -4.73
N ALA A 26 -27.36 -3.33 -4.92
CA ALA A 26 -26.74 -2.19 -5.60
C ALA A 26 -25.57 -1.60 -4.79
N VAL A 27 -25.65 -1.63 -3.46
CA VAL A 27 -24.54 -1.25 -2.57
C VAL A 27 -23.40 -2.24 -2.72
N GLU A 28 -23.65 -3.55 -2.59
CA GLU A 28 -22.63 -4.59 -2.73
C GLU A 28 -21.88 -4.49 -4.08
N GLU A 29 -22.61 -4.33 -5.18
CA GLU A 29 -22.01 -4.14 -6.52
C GLU A 29 -21.18 -2.86 -6.61
N SER A 30 -21.65 -1.77 -5.98
CA SER A 30 -20.93 -0.50 -5.95
C SER A 30 -19.67 -0.58 -5.08
N GLU A 31 -19.73 -1.25 -3.93
CA GLU A 31 -18.58 -1.50 -3.06
C GLU A 31 -17.52 -2.31 -3.79
N GLN A 32 -17.93 -3.37 -4.49
CA GLN A 32 -17.01 -4.17 -5.30
C GLN A 32 -16.33 -3.31 -6.36
N ARG A 33 -17.09 -2.54 -7.14
CA ARG A 33 -16.54 -1.74 -8.23
C ARG A 33 -15.65 -0.57 -7.76
N VAL A 34 -15.96 0.03 -6.61
CA VAL A 34 -15.30 1.27 -6.15
C VAL A 34 -14.26 1.02 -5.07
N LEU A 35 -14.54 0.16 -4.09
CA LEU A 35 -13.66 -0.08 -2.95
C LEU A 35 -12.63 -1.18 -3.22
N GLU A 36 -12.96 -2.22 -3.99
CA GLU A 36 -12.03 -3.33 -4.27
C GLU A 36 -10.70 -2.85 -4.90
N PRO A 37 -10.71 -2.02 -5.97
CA PRO A 37 -9.46 -1.52 -6.55
C PRO A 37 -8.64 -0.68 -5.58
N MET A 38 -9.30 0.07 -4.70
CA MET A 38 -8.65 0.88 -3.67
C MET A 38 -7.95 -0.01 -2.62
N TYR A 39 -8.62 -1.07 -2.16
CA TYR A 39 -8.00 -2.04 -1.23
C TYR A 39 -6.82 -2.77 -1.86
N ASP A 40 -6.90 -3.11 -3.14
CA ASP A 40 -5.81 -3.76 -3.87
C ASP A 40 -4.60 -2.85 -4.04
N GLU A 41 -4.82 -1.57 -4.36
CA GLU A 41 -3.75 -0.58 -4.43
C GLU A 41 -3.08 -0.40 -3.06
N ILE A 42 -3.87 -0.26 -2.00
CA ILE A 42 -3.36 -0.16 -0.63
C ILE A 42 -2.53 -1.39 -0.26
N ARG A 43 -3.06 -2.60 -0.50
CA ARG A 43 -2.35 -3.85 -0.20
C ARG A 43 -1.04 -3.94 -0.97
N THR A 44 -1.05 -3.60 -2.25
CA THR A 44 0.14 -3.60 -3.11
C THR A 44 1.19 -2.62 -2.60
N TRP A 45 0.78 -1.41 -2.24
CA TRP A 45 1.68 -0.39 -1.71
C TRP A 45 2.27 -0.82 -0.36
N VAL A 46 1.43 -1.20 0.61
CA VAL A 46 1.86 -1.61 1.96
C VAL A 46 2.84 -2.79 1.90
N THR A 47 2.50 -3.84 1.15
CA THR A 47 3.37 -5.01 1.04
C THR A 47 4.70 -4.70 0.37
N THR A 48 4.71 -3.79 -0.62
CA THR A 48 5.95 -3.31 -1.25
C THR A 48 6.83 -2.56 -0.26
N GLN A 49 6.26 -1.65 0.52
CA GLN A 49 7.01 -0.88 1.52
C GLN A 49 7.54 -1.78 2.64
N ALA A 50 6.70 -2.65 3.20
CA ALA A 50 7.08 -3.57 4.26
C ALA A 50 8.23 -4.49 3.84
N ARG A 51 8.13 -5.09 2.65
CA ARG A 51 9.19 -5.92 2.07
C ARG A 51 10.48 -5.12 1.91
N ALA A 52 10.41 -3.91 1.36
CA ALA A 52 11.59 -3.07 1.16
C ALA A 52 12.29 -2.72 2.49
N ALA A 53 11.53 -2.39 3.54
CA ALA A 53 12.05 -2.10 4.87
C ALA A 53 12.78 -3.31 5.49
N ILE A 54 12.12 -4.47 5.53
CA ILE A 54 12.71 -5.73 6.06
C ILE A 54 13.96 -6.11 5.29
N HIS A 55 13.92 -6.05 3.95
CA HIS A 55 15.07 -6.39 3.12
C HIS A 55 16.25 -5.45 3.37
N ARG A 56 16.02 -4.13 3.48
CA ARG A 56 17.08 -3.14 3.74
C ARG A 56 17.79 -3.42 5.07
N ASP A 57 17.02 -3.64 6.14
CA ASP A 57 17.54 -3.95 7.47
C ASP A 57 18.36 -5.24 7.46
N PHE A 58 17.83 -6.29 6.82
CA PHE A 58 18.51 -7.58 6.70
C PHE A 58 19.83 -7.45 5.92
N ARG A 59 19.82 -6.78 4.76
CA ARG A 59 21.03 -6.59 3.94
C ARG A 59 22.12 -5.84 4.72
N ALA A 60 21.75 -4.86 5.55
CA ALA A 60 22.71 -4.18 6.41
C ALA A 60 23.34 -5.12 7.46
N ARG A 61 22.56 -6.04 8.05
CA ARG A 61 23.07 -7.06 8.99
C ARG A 61 23.97 -8.08 8.31
N GLU A 62 23.50 -8.61 7.17
CA GLU A 62 24.23 -9.57 6.34
C GLU A 62 25.59 -9.00 5.92
N ALA A 63 25.62 -7.75 5.45
CA ALA A 63 26.86 -7.07 5.07
C ALA A 63 27.85 -6.99 6.24
N ARG A 64 27.40 -6.56 7.43
CA ARG A 64 28.28 -6.49 8.62
C ARG A 64 28.87 -7.86 8.98
N ARG A 65 28.08 -8.94 8.91
CA ARG A 65 28.57 -10.30 9.20
C ARG A 65 29.58 -10.77 8.17
N LYS A 66 29.32 -10.52 6.88
CA LYS A 66 30.26 -10.87 5.80
C LYS A 66 31.59 -10.13 5.95
N THR A 67 31.56 -8.83 6.23
CA THR A 67 32.79 -8.05 6.47
C THR A 67 33.56 -8.57 7.69
N ALA A 68 32.88 -8.95 8.78
CA ALA A 68 33.55 -9.53 9.94
C ALA A 68 34.21 -10.88 9.62
N TYR A 69 33.54 -11.73 8.83
CA TYR A 69 34.09 -13.00 8.38
C TYR A 69 35.26 -12.83 7.41
N GLU A 70 35.18 -11.88 6.48
CA GLU A 70 36.28 -11.51 5.58
C GLU A 70 37.50 -11.03 6.37
N ARG A 71 37.30 -10.22 7.41
CA ARG A 71 38.38 -9.81 8.31
C ARG A 71 39.02 -11.01 9.01
N TRP A 72 38.21 -11.92 9.53
CA TRP A 72 38.71 -13.16 10.12
C TRP A 72 39.51 -14.00 9.12
N LEU A 73 39.07 -14.09 7.86
CA LEU A 73 39.80 -14.78 6.80
C LEU A 73 41.17 -14.15 6.51
N LEU A 74 41.26 -12.82 6.51
CA LEU A 74 42.53 -12.11 6.32
C LEU A 74 43.49 -12.35 7.49
N ASP A 75 42.99 -12.24 8.72
CA ASP A 75 43.82 -12.33 9.92
C ASP A 75 44.26 -13.78 10.20
N TYR A 76 43.38 -14.76 9.96
CA TYR A 76 43.57 -16.15 10.42
C TYR A 76 43.39 -17.21 9.32
N GLY A 77 42.69 -16.92 8.23
CA GLY A 77 42.21 -17.91 7.26
C GLY A 77 43.32 -18.73 6.57
N ALA A 78 44.48 -18.11 6.28
CA ALA A 78 45.62 -18.81 5.69
C ALA A 78 46.28 -19.81 6.64
N ARG A 79 46.22 -19.57 7.95
CA ARG A 79 46.83 -20.40 9.00
C ARG A 79 45.86 -21.42 9.58
N ALA A 80 44.56 -21.18 9.45
CA ALA A 80 43.52 -22.06 9.96
C ALA A 80 43.52 -23.41 9.20
N PRO A 81 43.35 -24.55 9.88
CA PRO A 81 43.04 -25.82 9.25
C PRO A 81 41.72 -25.76 8.46
N ARG A 82 41.53 -26.69 7.52
CA ARG A 82 40.31 -26.78 6.69
C ARG A 82 39.02 -26.82 7.52
N TRP A 83 38.95 -27.71 8.50
CA TRP A 83 37.76 -27.90 9.34
C TRP A 83 37.38 -26.63 10.10
N GLN A 84 38.37 -25.83 10.55
CA GLN A 84 38.12 -24.57 11.27
C GLN A 84 37.55 -23.50 10.32
N ARG A 85 38.02 -23.44 9.07
CA ARG A 85 37.41 -22.57 8.05
C ARG A 85 35.98 -22.99 7.74
N GLU A 86 35.73 -24.29 7.61
CA GLU A 86 34.40 -24.83 7.37
C GLU A 86 33.45 -24.54 8.53
N GLU A 87 33.91 -24.70 9.78
CA GLU A 87 33.15 -24.36 10.99
C GLU A 87 32.80 -22.86 11.05
N MET A 88 33.75 -21.98 10.71
CA MET A 88 33.50 -20.53 10.69
C MET A 88 32.55 -20.13 9.56
N ALA A 89 32.67 -20.74 8.39
CA ALA A 89 31.73 -20.53 7.29
C ALA A 89 30.32 -21.02 7.65
N PHE A 90 30.20 -22.18 8.29
CA PHE A 90 28.93 -22.73 8.77
C PHE A 90 28.31 -21.82 9.84
N SER A 91 29.12 -21.32 10.77
CA SER A 91 28.68 -20.39 11.81
C SER A 91 28.17 -19.07 11.22
N LEU A 92 28.85 -18.52 10.20
CA LEU A 92 28.39 -17.35 9.46
C LEU A 92 27.02 -17.62 8.81
N GLN A 93 26.90 -18.74 8.10
CA GLN A 93 25.67 -19.10 7.40
C GLN A 93 24.50 -19.23 8.38
N ARG A 94 24.70 -19.94 9.51
CA ARG A 94 23.68 -20.09 10.55
C ARG A 94 23.24 -18.73 11.09
N ALA A 95 24.20 -17.85 11.38
CA ALA A 95 23.91 -16.54 11.93
C ALA A 95 23.17 -15.62 10.94
N ILE A 96 23.48 -15.71 9.63
CA ILE A 96 22.71 -15.02 8.58
C ILE A 96 21.29 -15.58 8.49
N SER A 97 21.12 -16.91 8.58
CA SER A 97 19.81 -17.56 8.57
C SER A 97 18.96 -17.17 9.78
N GLU A 98 19.56 -17.07 10.97
CA GLU A 98 18.89 -16.58 12.19
C GLU A 98 18.46 -15.12 12.06
N ASP A 99 19.34 -14.26 11.51
CA ASP A 99 18.99 -12.86 11.24
C ASP A 99 17.85 -12.74 10.23
N TRP A 100 17.82 -13.61 9.20
CA TRP A 100 16.72 -13.63 8.23
C TRP A 100 15.40 -14.05 8.89
N LYS A 101 15.42 -15.10 9.72
CA LYS A 101 14.24 -15.54 10.46
C LYS A 101 13.69 -14.41 11.34
N ALA A 102 14.55 -13.78 12.13
CA ALA A 102 14.16 -12.65 12.98
C ALA A 102 13.66 -11.44 12.18
N ALA A 103 14.16 -11.23 10.95
CA ALA A 103 13.66 -10.18 10.07
C ALA A 103 12.24 -10.48 9.54
N VAL A 104 11.96 -11.73 9.16
CA VAL A 104 10.64 -12.17 8.70
C VAL A 104 9.60 -12.15 9.83
N GLU A 105 10.00 -12.49 11.06
CA GLU A 105 9.12 -12.43 12.23
C GLU A 105 8.57 -11.03 12.52
N ARG A 106 9.21 -9.97 12.01
CA ARG A 106 8.79 -8.56 12.15
C ARG A 106 7.75 -8.11 11.13
N TYR A 107 7.32 -8.96 10.20
CA TYR A 107 6.35 -8.56 9.18
C TYR A 107 5.03 -8.03 9.78
N PRO A 108 4.43 -8.63 10.81
CA PRO A 108 3.17 -8.13 11.38
C PRO A 108 3.27 -6.66 11.82
N GLU A 109 4.26 -6.30 12.63
CA GLU A 109 4.39 -4.94 13.18
C GLU A 109 4.75 -3.92 12.09
N VAL A 110 5.54 -4.33 11.10
CA VAL A 110 5.91 -3.48 9.95
C VAL A 110 4.71 -3.24 9.04
N LEU A 111 3.87 -4.27 8.82
CA LEU A 111 2.63 -4.14 8.07
C LEU A 111 1.66 -3.20 8.81
N ASP A 112 1.50 -3.34 10.12
CA ASP A 112 0.66 -2.47 10.94
C ASP A 112 1.10 -1.00 10.84
N TYR A 113 2.41 -0.74 10.91
CA TYR A 113 2.97 0.59 10.70
C TYR A 113 2.56 1.18 9.34
N TYR A 114 2.79 0.44 8.24
CA TYR A 114 2.49 0.94 6.91
C TYR A 114 1.00 1.06 6.62
N TYR A 115 0.16 0.17 7.15
CA TYR A 115 -1.30 0.35 7.11
C TYR A 115 -1.73 1.61 7.86
N GLY A 116 -1.10 1.94 9.00
CA GLY A 116 -1.34 3.18 9.75
C GLY A 116 -0.98 4.46 8.99
N GLU A 117 -0.03 4.40 8.06
CA GLU A 117 0.36 5.53 7.20
C GLU A 117 -0.62 5.80 6.04
N VAL A 118 -1.52 4.87 5.75
CA VAL A 118 -2.52 5.02 4.68
C VAL A 118 -3.54 6.08 5.10
N LYS A 119 -3.38 7.29 4.58
CA LYS A 119 -4.33 8.39 4.78
C LYS A 119 -5.51 8.25 3.84
N TRP A 120 -6.72 8.17 4.39
CA TRP A 120 -7.94 8.29 3.60
C TRP A 120 -8.37 9.76 3.55
N SER A 121 -8.58 10.30 2.36
CA SER A 121 -9.33 11.55 2.19
C SER A 121 -10.73 11.18 1.72
N THR A 122 -11.74 11.28 2.59
CA THR A 122 -13.11 11.41 2.08
C THR A 122 -13.17 12.73 1.32
N ARG A 123 -13.86 12.76 0.17
CA ARG A 123 -14.31 14.02 -0.44
C ARG A 123 -15.34 14.67 0.48
N SER A 124 -14.87 15.19 1.61
CA SER A 124 -15.62 15.99 2.56
C SER A 124 -14.72 17.14 3.02
N GLY A 125 -13.99 17.73 2.09
CA GLY A 125 -13.76 19.17 2.09
C GLY A 125 -14.98 19.78 1.41
N GLY A 126 -15.99 20.15 2.18
CA GLY A 126 -17.14 20.88 1.68
C GLY A 126 -16.68 22.22 1.13
N GLU A 127 -16.47 22.30 -0.18
CA GLU A 127 -16.51 23.57 -0.88
C GLU A 127 -17.97 24.04 -0.82
N GLU A 128 -18.26 24.87 0.18
CA GLU A 128 -19.50 25.62 0.26
C GLU A 128 -19.65 26.41 -1.04
N ARG A 129 -20.49 25.88 -1.93
CA ARG A 129 -20.88 26.53 -3.18
C ARG A 129 -21.67 27.78 -2.81
N ARG A 130 -20.99 28.91 -2.65
CA ARG A 130 -21.62 30.22 -2.49
C ARG A 130 -22.64 30.44 -3.62
N PRO A 131 -23.88 30.83 -3.33
CA PRO A 131 -24.82 31.22 -4.37
C PRO A 131 -24.49 32.65 -4.81
N GLY A 132 -23.97 32.78 -6.01
CA GLY A 132 -23.85 34.05 -6.72
C GLY A 132 -23.22 33.75 -8.07
N GLY A 133 -23.77 34.13 -9.22
CA GLY A 133 -24.83 35.05 -9.61
C GLY A 133 -24.62 35.17 -11.13
N GLY A 134 -25.69 35.17 -11.92
CA GLY A 134 -25.60 35.05 -13.37
C GLY A 134 -24.90 36.20 -14.10
N GLY A 135 -24.58 35.94 -15.37
CA GLY A 135 -24.03 36.87 -16.37
C GLY A 135 -22.67 36.39 -16.85
N GLY A 136 -22.46 35.89 -18.07
CA GLY A 136 -22.99 36.34 -19.35
C GLY A 136 -21.91 37.16 -20.05
N GLY A 137 -21.40 36.69 -21.19
CA GLY A 137 -20.54 37.48 -22.08
C GLY A 137 -19.29 36.74 -22.57
N GLY A 138 -19.21 36.55 -23.89
CA GLY A 138 -18.14 35.86 -24.57
C GLY A 138 -16.87 36.67 -24.77
N GLY A 139 -15.85 36.05 -25.38
CA GLY A 139 -14.60 36.72 -25.69
C GLY A 139 -13.47 35.76 -26.03
N SER A 140 -13.39 35.37 -27.30
CA SER A 140 -12.25 34.68 -27.90
C SER A 140 -10.96 35.51 -27.78
N SER A 141 -9.81 34.90 -27.43
CA SER A 141 -8.46 35.32 -27.89
C SER A 141 -7.32 34.36 -27.51
N ARG A 142 -6.84 33.67 -28.55
CA ARG A 142 -5.46 33.29 -28.92
C ARG A 142 -4.26 33.46 -27.95
N THR A 143 -3.41 32.41 -28.01
CA THR A 143 -1.92 32.37 -27.92
C THR A 143 -1.28 32.69 -26.57
N SER A 144 -0.44 31.83 -25.99
CA SER A 144 0.96 31.68 -26.42
C SER A 144 1.58 30.43 -25.76
N ARG A 145 2.33 29.68 -26.57
CA ARG A 145 3.10 28.49 -26.22
C ARG A 145 4.48 28.96 -25.76
N ARG A 146 4.88 28.76 -24.50
CA ARG A 146 6.26 28.92 -24.04
C ARG A 146 6.85 27.56 -23.66
N ARG A 147 7.85 27.13 -24.44
CA ARG A 147 8.76 26.03 -24.11
C ARG A 147 9.71 26.50 -23.03
N GLU A 148 9.97 25.68 -22.03
CA GLU A 148 11.16 25.81 -21.20
C GLU A 148 11.97 24.51 -21.29
N VAL A 149 13.22 24.71 -21.67
CA VAL A 149 14.29 23.74 -21.88
C VAL A 149 15.02 23.62 -20.54
N TRP A 150 15.20 22.40 -20.04
CA TRP A 150 16.15 22.13 -18.96
C TRP A 150 17.33 21.34 -19.54
N GLN A 151 18.49 22.00 -19.59
CA GLN A 151 19.81 21.38 -19.65
C GLN A 151 20.43 21.48 -18.25
N GLY A 152 21.14 20.42 -17.85
CA GLY A 152 21.86 20.31 -16.58
C GLY A 152 22.00 18.85 -16.21
#